data_AF-A0A6N0E0R2-F1
#
_entry.id   AF-A0A6N0E0R2-F1
#
_cell.length_a   1.000
_cell.length_b   1.000
_cell.length_c   1.000
_cell.angle_alpha   90.00
_cell.angle_beta   90.00
_cell.angle_gamma   90.00
#
_symmetry.space_group_name_H-M   'P 1'
#
loop_
_entity.id
_entity.type
_entity.pdbx_description
1 polymer ?
#
loop_
_entity_poly.entity_id
_entity_poly.type
_entity_poly.pdbx_seq_one_letter_code
_entity_poly.pdbx_strand_id
1 'polypeptide(L)'
;MEELGAHARYWRDTLILAAALLGAILLIGMVLIFGVESFNQYRFFRFPFGFYLIAQGLVLAIAAGGFWYARVQQRLDEELSESGEF
;
A
#
# COMPACT_ATOMS: atom_id res chain seq x y z
N MET A 1 32.60 -8.53 -10.82
CA MET A 1 31.46 -8.76 -11.74
C MET A 1 30.25 -9.33 -11.01
N GLU A 2 30.43 -10.11 -9.93
CA GLU A 2 29.33 -10.60 -9.07
C GLU A 2 28.56 -9.51 -8.30
N GLU A 3 29.24 -8.50 -7.71
CA GLU A 3 28.57 -7.47 -6.90
C GLU A 3 27.54 -6.61 -7.66
N LEU A 4 27.72 -6.44 -8.97
CA LEU A 4 26.76 -5.69 -9.80
C LEU A 4 25.40 -6.42 -9.91
N GLY A 5 25.40 -7.75 -9.80
CA GLY A 5 24.18 -8.57 -9.87
C GLY A 5 23.33 -8.50 -8.61
N ALA A 6 23.97 -8.46 -7.43
CA ALA A 6 23.30 -8.36 -6.14
C ALA A 6 22.64 -6.98 -5.96
N HIS A 7 23.36 -5.89 -6.26
CA HIS A 7 22.83 -4.52 -6.21
C HIS A 7 21.64 -4.31 -7.16
N ALA A 8 21.68 -4.89 -8.37
CA ALA A 8 20.59 -4.78 -9.34
C ALA A 8 19.32 -5.53 -8.88
N ARG A 9 19.47 -6.64 -8.15
CA ARG A 9 18.35 -7.41 -7.61
C ARG A 9 17.67 -6.67 -6.46
N TYR A 10 18.45 -6.15 -5.52
CA TYR A 10 17.96 -5.32 -4.42
C TYR A 10 17.20 -4.07 -4.92
N TRP A 11 17.72 -3.43 -5.97
CA TRP A 11 17.07 -2.27 -6.59
C TRP A 11 15.75 -2.63 -7.26
N ARG A 12 15.68 -3.79 -7.94
CA ARG A 12 14.44 -4.30 -8.52
C ARG A 12 13.37 -4.56 -7.47
N ASP A 13 13.73 -5.19 -6.37
CA ASP A 13 12.77 -5.56 -5.33
C ASP A 13 12.23 -4.31 -4.61
N THR A 14 13.11 -3.34 -4.35
CA THR A 14 12.71 -2.01 -3.84
C THR A 14 11.75 -1.30 -4.80
N LEU A 15 12.02 -1.33 -6.10
CA LEU A 15 11.15 -0.73 -7.12
C LEU A 15 9.81 -1.46 -7.25
N ILE A 16 9.77 -2.79 -7.12
CA ILE A 16 8.54 -3.59 -7.14
C ILE A 16 7.67 -3.24 -5.92
N LEU A 17 8.28 -3.14 -4.75
CA LEU A 17 7.63 -2.69 -3.52
C LEU A 17 7.05 -1.28 -3.64
N ALA A 18 7.82 -0.33 -4.18
CA ALA A 18 7.37 1.04 -4.41
C ALA A 18 6.24 1.10 -5.45
N ALA A 19 6.34 0.34 -6.53
CA ALA A 19 5.29 0.24 -7.55
C ALA A 19 4.02 -0.41 -7.00
N ALA A 20 4.15 -1.43 -6.15
CA ALA A 20 3.03 -2.07 -5.47
C ALA A 20 2.33 -1.10 -4.50
N LEU A 21 3.09 -0.28 -3.76
CA LEU A 21 2.54 0.76 -2.87
C LEU A 21 1.78 1.82 -3.68
N LEU A 22 2.38 2.34 -4.75
CA LEU A 22 1.73 3.31 -5.63
C LEU A 22 0.47 2.73 -6.28
N GLY A 23 0.54 1.48 -6.75
CA GLY A 23 -0.60 0.75 -7.30
C GLY A 23 -1.72 0.58 -6.29
N ALA A 24 -1.40 0.19 -5.05
CA ALA A 24 -2.37 0.04 -3.97
C ALA A 24 -3.03 1.37 -3.60
N ILE A 25 -2.27 2.47 -3.50
CA ILE A 25 -2.81 3.81 -3.22
C ILE A 25 -3.78 4.24 -4.32
N LEU A 26 -3.40 4.06 -5.59
CA LEU A 26 -4.26 4.37 -6.72
C LEU A 26 -5.55 3.52 -6.71
N LEU A 27 -5.42 2.22 -6.46
CA LEU A 27 -6.54 1.28 -6.48
C LEU A 27 -7.51 1.55 -5.34
N ILE A 28 -7.00 1.80 -4.12
CA ILE A 28 -7.84 2.17 -2.98
C ILE A 28 -8.50 3.54 -3.21
N GLY A 29 -7.75 4.53 -3.67
CA GLY A 29 -8.30 5.84 -4.04
C GLY A 29 -9.41 5.72 -5.07
N MET A 30 -9.22 4.87 -6.08
CA MET A 30 -10.23 4.54 -7.08
C MET A 30 -11.47 3.91 -6.45
N VAL A 31 -11.31 2.86 -5.63
CA VAL A 31 -12.43 2.20 -4.92
C VAL A 31 -13.20 3.17 -4.01
N LEU A 32 -12.50 4.09 -3.33
CA LEU A 32 -13.13 5.09 -2.48
C LEU A 32 -13.97 6.10 -3.28
N ILE A 33 -13.44 6.57 -4.41
CA ILE A 33 -14.14 7.54 -5.28
C ILE A 33 -15.35 6.88 -5.96
N PHE A 34 -15.17 5.70 -6.56
CA PHE A 34 -16.25 5.00 -7.25
C PHE A 34 -17.29 4.40 -6.28
N GLY A 35 -16.86 3.92 -5.11
CA GLY A 35 -17.74 3.32 -4.11
C GLY A 35 -18.57 4.33 -3.33
N VAL A 36 -18.25 5.63 -3.40
CA VAL A 36 -18.84 6.66 -2.55
C VAL A 36 -20.36 6.77 -2.70
N GLU A 37 -20.89 6.62 -3.91
CA GLU A 37 -22.32 6.63 -4.18
C GLU A 37 -23.01 5.39 -3.59
N SER A 38 -22.38 4.22 -3.69
CA SER A 38 -22.86 2.99 -3.05
C SER A 38 -22.84 3.08 -1.52
N PHE A 39 -21.83 3.74 -0.95
CA PHE A 39 -21.72 3.93 0.50
C PHE A 39 -22.64 5.01 1.06
N ASN A 40 -23.03 6.01 0.27
CA ASN A 40 -23.98 7.05 0.70
C ASN A 40 -25.39 6.49 1.03
N GLN A 41 -25.69 5.29 0.55
CA GLN A 41 -26.94 4.56 0.87
C GLN A 41 -27.00 4.16 2.34
N TYR A 42 -25.83 3.89 2.94
CA TYR A 42 -25.69 3.57 4.36
C TYR A 42 -25.55 4.87 5.14
N ARG A 43 -26.53 5.16 6.00
CA ARG A 43 -26.48 6.34 6.89
C ARG A 43 -25.99 5.91 8.26
N PHE A 44 -24.85 6.47 8.68
CA PHE A 44 -24.28 6.25 10.00
C PHE A 44 -24.35 7.55 10.80
N PHE A 45 -24.94 7.49 11.99
CA PHE A 45 -25.06 8.66 12.88
C PHE A 45 -25.68 9.90 12.19
N ARG A 46 -26.71 9.68 11.35
CA ARG A 46 -27.49 10.71 10.63
C ARG A 46 -26.74 11.42 9.48
N PHE A 47 -25.50 11.02 9.21
CA PHE A 47 -24.73 11.42 8.03
C PHE A 47 -24.49 10.22 7.10
N PRO A 48 -24.40 10.43 5.78
CA PRO A 48 -24.13 9.35 4.85
C PRO A 48 -22.69 8.82 5.03
N PHE A 49 -22.51 7.50 4.99
CA PHE A 49 -21.22 6.86 5.27
C PHE A 49 -20.13 7.26 4.28
N GLY A 50 -20.51 7.54 3.02
CA GLY A 50 -19.61 8.08 2.00
C GLY A 50 -18.99 9.42 2.41
N PHE A 51 -19.65 10.24 3.24
CA PHE A 51 -19.06 11.49 3.74
C PHE A 51 -17.83 11.24 4.63
N TYR A 52 -17.88 10.24 5.50
CA TYR A 52 -16.74 9.86 6.35
C TYR A 52 -15.60 9.26 5.52
N LEU A 53 -15.93 8.48 4.49
CA LEU A 53 -14.96 7.93 3.55
C LEU A 53 -14.30 9.01 2.68
N ILE A 54 -15.00 10.07 2.28
CA ILE A 54 -14.36 11.20 1.58
C ILE A 54 -13.52 12.03 2.55
N ALA A 55 -14.05 12.31 3.75
CA ALA A 55 -13.39 13.19 4.71
C ALA A 55 -12.06 12.63 5.24
N GLN A 56 -11.98 11.31 5.46
CA GLN A 56 -10.79 10.67 6.05
C GLN A 56 -10.34 9.39 5.34
N GLY A 57 -11.11 8.87 4.38
CA GLY A 57 -10.80 7.59 3.74
C GLY A 57 -9.48 7.61 2.97
N LEU A 58 -9.09 8.75 2.38
CA LEU A 58 -7.78 8.87 1.74
C LEU A 58 -6.63 8.77 2.77
N VAL A 59 -6.78 9.40 3.94
CA VAL A 59 -5.77 9.33 5.01
C VAL A 59 -5.67 7.92 5.59
N LEU A 60 -6.81 7.27 5.83
CA LEU A 60 -6.86 5.88 6.30
C LEU A 60 -6.29 4.91 5.26
N ALA A 61 -6.55 5.14 3.97
CA ALA A 61 -5.97 4.37 2.88
C ALA A 61 -4.45 4.50 2.83
N ILE A 62 -3.92 5.71 2.96
CA ILE A 62 -2.48 5.96 3.00
C ILE A 62 -1.85 5.28 4.22
N ALA A 63 -2.46 5.38 5.41
CA ALA A 63 -1.96 4.75 6.62
C ALA A 63 -1.97 3.22 6.53
N ALA A 64 -3.07 2.62 6.05
CA ALA A 64 -3.19 1.18 5.83
C ALA A 64 -2.20 0.68 4.76
N GLY A 65 -2.04 1.42 3.67
CA GLY A 65 -1.06 1.13 2.62
C GLY A 65 0.38 1.19 3.14
N GLY A 66 0.71 2.19 3.94
CA GLY A 66 2.02 2.31 4.59
C GLY A 66 2.29 1.16 5.57
N PHE A 67 1.29 0.76 6.36
CA PHE A 67 1.42 -0.37 7.28
C PHE A 67 1.59 -1.70 6.54
N TRP A 68 0.87 -1.90 5.44
CA TRP A 68 1.05 -3.06 4.56
C TRP A 68 2.45 -3.08 3.94
N TYR A 69 2.91 -1.95 3.40
CA TYR A 69 4.25 -1.80 2.81
C TYR A 69 5.34 -2.15 3.81
N ALA A 70 5.29 -1.58 5.03
CA ALA A 70 6.26 -1.87 6.08
C ALA A 70 6.29 -3.38 6.40
N ARG A 71 5.12 -4.03 6.46
CA ARG A 71 5.02 -5.46 6.74
C ARG A 71 5.56 -6.35 5.63
N VAL A 72 5.41 -5.94 4.37
CA VAL A 72 5.95 -6.66 3.21
C VAL A 72 7.45 -6.43 3.09
N GLN A 73 7.93 -5.19 3.31
CA GLN A 73 9.38 -4.92 3.38
C GLN A 73 10.06 -5.75 4.45
N GLN A 74 9.46 -5.85 5.65
CA GLN A 74 10.02 -6.70 6.71
C GLN A 74 10.18 -8.16 6.29
N ARG A 75 9.26 -8.70 5.48
CA ARG A 75 9.37 -10.07 4.97
C ARG A 75 10.47 -10.24 3.93
N LEU A 76 10.63 -9.26 3.04
CA LEU A 76 11.71 -9.26 2.05
C LEU A 76 13.08 -9.09 2.72
N ASP A 77 13.17 -8.27 3.77
CA ASP A 77 14.39 -8.11 4.57
C ASP A 77 14.71 -9.39 5.38
N GLU A 78 13.70 -10.10 5.89
CA GLU A 78 13.87 -11.41 6.56
C GLU A 78 14.41 -12.47 5.59
N GLU A 79 13.82 -12.60 4.38
CA GLU A 79 14.31 -13.54 3.35
C GLU A 79 15.73 -13.20 2.89
N LEU A 80 16.06 -11.92 2.74
CA LEU A 80 17.39 -11.47 2.35
C LEU A 80 18.41 -11.73 3.48
N SER A 81 18.04 -11.47 4.74
CA SER A 81 18.89 -11.75 5.90
C SER A 81 19.15 -13.25 6.11
N GLU A 82 18.21 -14.13 5.77
CA GLU A 82 18.41 -15.58 5.81
C GLU A 82 19.29 -16.10 4.67
N SER A 83 19.33 -15.40 3.53
CA SER A 83 20.13 -15.79 2.35
C SER A 83 21.65 -15.56 2.48
N GLY A 84 22.14 -14.98 3.57
CA GLY A 84 23.55 -15.02 3.95
C GLY A 84 24.51 -14.19 3.09
N GLU A 85 24.07 -13.03 2.57
CA GLU A 85 25.00 -12.02 2.03
C GLU A 85 25.39 -11.01 3.13
N PHE A 86 26.37 -11.39 3.95
CA PHE A 86 27.22 -10.48 4.74
C PHE A 86 28.67 -10.97 4.74
#